data_AF-A0A3T0D5V9-F1
#
_entry.id   AF-A0A3T0D5V9-F1
#
_cell.length_a   1.000
_cell.length_b   1.000
_cell.length_c   1.000
_cell.angle_alpha   90.00
_cell.angle_beta   90.00
_cell.angle_gamma   90.00
#
_symmetry.space_group_name_H-M   'P 1'
#
loop_
_entity.id
_entity.type
_entity.pdbx_description
1 polymer ?
#
loop_
_entity_poly.entity_id
_entity_poly.type
_entity_poly.pdbx_seq_one_letter_code
_entity_poly.pdbx_strand_id
1 'polypeptide(L)'
;MMIMPLCYQQYMLHYSKITKHDKRQEISNTFVIRNNDKTNNSSDIWNELSSKYNIRNASFSDIKNISYQLYKAGQISLLNHGILTFDPSESPQRIKPNIFLTQPDRDGRMDWIAEYEARVNRDLKIGNTTGYLNNMCILNILKQLL
;
A
#
# COMPACT_ATOMS: atom_id res chain seq x y z
N MET A 1 21.07 -12.15 23.86
CA MET A 1 20.20 -11.05 24.31
C MET A 1 20.38 -9.89 23.33
N MET A 2 19.48 -9.73 22.37
CA MET A 2 19.61 -8.71 21.32
C MET A 2 19.12 -7.37 21.87
N ILE A 3 20.02 -6.39 21.97
CA ILE A 3 19.70 -5.02 22.34
C ILE A 3 18.98 -4.40 21.14
N MET A 4 17.68 -4.17 21.26
CA MET A 4 16.94 -3.43 20.22
C MET A 4 17.27 -1.94 20.32
N PRO A 5 17.49 -1.26 19.18
CA PRO A 5 17.81 0.17 19.19
C PRO A 5 16.65 0.98 19.77
N LEU A 6 16.97 2.02 20.55
CA LEU A 6 16.02 2.88 21.28
C LEU A 6 14.87 3.41 20.39
N CYS A 7 15.15 3.63 19.10
CA CYS A 7 14.20 4.08 18.09
C CYS A 7 13.07 3.04 17.85
N TYR A 8 13.39 1.74 17.89
CA TYR A 8 12.42 0.67 17.71
C TYR A 8 11.50 0.52 18.93
N GLN A 9 12.03 0.73 20.13
CA GLN A 9 11.23 0.79 21.36
C GLN A 9 10.28 2.01 21.36
N GLN A 10 10.76 3.18 20.92
CA GLN A 10 9.90 4.36 20.77
C GLN A 10 8.81 4.16 19.71
N TYR A 11 9.12 3.46 18.61
CA TYR A 11 8.17 3.11 17.56
C TYR A 11 7.00 2.24 18.07
N MET A 12 7.29 1.15 18.81
CA MET A 12 6.24 0.28 19.35
C MET A 12 5.34 1.01 20.36
N LEU A 13 5.92 1.91 21.17
CA LEU A 13 5.18 2.74 22.11
C LEU A 13 4.30 3.78 21.40
N HIS A 14 4.78 4.40 20.31
CA HIS A 14 4.01 5.36 19.53
C HIS A 14 2.85 4.69 18.77
N TYR A 15 3.10 3.54 18.13
CA TYR A 15 2.07 2.77 17.43
C TYR A 15 0.94 2.31 18.36
N SER A 16 1.29 1.83 19.57
CA SER A 16 0.30 1.45 20.59
C SER A 16 -0.49 2.63 21.18
N LYS A 17 0.01 3.87 21.06
CA LYS A 17 -0.65 5.09 21.51
C LYS A 17 -1.62 5.64 20.46
N ILE A 18 -1.26 5.55 19.17
CA ILE A 18 -2.16 5.94 18.07
C ILE A 18 -3.43 5.08 18.08
N THR A 19 -3.32 3.77 18.35
CA THR A 19 -4.49 2.88 18.38
C THR A 19 -5.43 3.10 19.58
N LYS A 20 -5.03 3.90 20.58
CA LYS A 20 -5.82 4.15 21.79
C LYS A 20 -6.47 5.54 21.86
N HIS A 21 -6.23 6.42 20.90
CA HIS A 21 -6.72 7.80 20.98
C HIS A 21 -7.17 8.40 19.64
N ASP A 22 -7.89 7.63 18.81
CA ASP A 22 -8.63 8.23 17.70
C ASP A 22 -10.07 8.56 18.13
N LYS A 23 -10.26 9.78 18.63
CA LYS A 23 -11.58 10.34 18.96
C LYS A 23 -12.35 10.87 17.73
N ARG A 24 -11.92 10.57 16.50
CA ARG A 24 -12.66 10.96 15.27
C ARG A 24 -13.79 9.99 14.89
N GLN A 25 -14.07 8.96 15.69
CA GLN A 25 -15.14 7.99 15.41
C GLN A 25 -16.56 8.45 15.82
N GLU A 26 -16.73 9.59 16.49
CA GLU A 26 -18.06 9.98 17.03
C GLU A 26 -18.95 10.81 16.09
N ILE A 27 -18.54 11.17 14.87
CA ILE A 27 -19.35 12.04 13.97
C ILE A 27 -19.63 11.43 12.60
N SER A 28 -20.04 10.16 12.53
CA SER A 28 -20.59 9.59 11.28
C SER A 28 -21.73 8.58 11.45
N ASN A 29 -22.33 8.46 12.64
CA ASN A 29 -23.44 7.53 12.89
C ASN A 29 -24.82 8.03 12.39
N THR A 30 -24.89 8.90 11.39
CA THR A 30 -26.16 9.38 10.82
C THR A 30 -26.30 9.16 9.32
N PHE A 31 -25.59 8.18 8.76
CA PHE A 31 -25.95 7.64 7.44
C PHE A 31 -26.06 6.11 7.52
N VAL A 32 -27.23 5.66 7.96
CA VAL A 32 -27.60 4.24 7.97
C VAL A 32 -27.83 3.81 6.51
N ILE A 33 -26.79 3.34 5.84
CA ILE A 33 -26.96 2.51 4.64
C ILE A 33 -27.34 1.12 5.11
N ARG A 34 -28.64 0.84 5.08
CA ARG A 34 -29.19 -0.49 5.34
C ARG A 34 -28.84 -1.40 4.16
N ASN A 35 -27.70 -2.07 4.22
CA ASN A 35 -27.39 -3.19 3.34
C ASN A 35 -27.72 -4.49 4.07
N ASN A 36 -28.97 -4.95 3.92
CA ASN A 36 -29.27 -6.37 4.02
C ASN A 36 -28.73 -7.03 2.75
N ASP A 37 -27.72 -7.90 2.88
CA ASP A 37 -27.77 -9.28 2.40
C ASP A 37 -26.37 -9.90 2.22
N LYS A 38 -26.27 -11.14 2.73
CA LYS A 38 -25.25 -12.17 2.51
C LYS A 38 -23.95 -12.08 3.33
N THR A 39 -24.06 -12.56 4.56
CA THR A 39 -23.05 -13.43 5.14
C THR A 39 -22.74 -14.62 4.20
N ASN A 40 -21.46 -15.03 4.20
CA ASN A 40 -20.87 -16.22 3.54
C ASN A 40 -20.36 -16.05 2.11
N ASN A 41 -19.32 -15.22 1.93
CA ASN A 41 -18.22 -15.44 0.96
C ASN A 41 -17.13 -14.37 1.18
N SER A 42 -16.49 -14.30 2.37
CA SER A 42 -15.13 -13.74 2.36
C SER A 42 -14.21 -14.83 1.80
N SER A 43 -14.34 -15.10 0.49
CA SER A 43 -13.20 -15.64 -0.24
C SER A 43 -12.05 -14.70 0.08
N ASP A 44 -10.97 -15.26 0.61
CA ASP A 44 -9.82 -14.48 1.00
C ASP A 44 -9.30 -13.76 -0.24
N ILE A 45 -9.66 -12.49 -0.38
CA ILE A 45 -9.36 -11.67 -1.57
C ILE A 45 -7.85 -11.63 -1.82
N TRP A 46 -7.03 -11.81 -0.78
CA TRP A 46 -5.60 -11.97 -0.91
C TRP A 46 -5.23 -13.24 -1.68
N ASN A 47 -5.84 -14.38 -1.38
CA ASN A 47 -5.62 -15.65 -2.10
C ASN A 47 -6.14 -15.59 -3.55
N GLU A 48 -7.28 -14.94 -3.77
CA GLU A 48 -7.81 -14.76 -5.12
C GLU A 48 -6.85 -13.91 -5.97
N LEU A 49 -6.34 -12.81 -5.43
CA LEU A 49 -5.45 -11.92 -6.15
C LEU A 49 -4.04 -12.53 -6.31
N SER A 50 -3.49 -13.20 -5.29
CA SER A 50 -2.17 -13.82 -5.37
C SER A 50 -2.12 -14.97 -6.38
N SER A 51 -3.20 -15.76 -6.48
CA SER A 51 -3.31 -16.81 -7.50
C SER A 51 -3.45 -16.27 -8.93
N LYS A 52 -4.00 -15.06 -9.08
CA LYS A 52 -4.26 -14.44 -10.39
C LYS A 52 -3.09 -13.60 -10.92
N TYR A 53 -2.32 -12.96 -10.04
CA TYR A 53 -1.29 -12.01 -10.42
C TYR A 53 0.08 -12.39 -9.88
N ASN A 54 1.10 -12.28 -10.73
CA ASN A 54 2.49 -12.38 -10.30
C ASN A 54 3.04 -10.98 -10.01
N ILE A 55 3.11 -10.58 -8.74
CA ILE A 55 3.58 -9.24 -8.32
C ILE A 55 5.04 -8.96 -8.71
N ARG A 56 5.86 -10.01 -8.82
CA ARG A 56 7.26 -9.92 -9.27
C ARG A 56 7.37 -9.68 -10.78
N ASN A 57 6.26 -9.81 -11.52
CA ASN A 57 6.19 -9.58 -12.95
C ASN A 57 4.78 -9.10 -13.38
N ALA A 58 4.36 -7.95 -12.86
CA ALA A 58 3.03 -7.39 -13.11
C ALA A 58 3.12 -6.08 -13.91
N SER A 59 2.11 -5.84 -14.76
CA SER A 59 1.95 -4.55 -15.41
C SER A 59 1.40 -3.51 -14.41
N PHE A 60 1.50 -2.22 -14.75
CA PHE A 60 0.86 -1.18 -13.93
C PHE A 60 -0.67 -1.32 -13.89
N SER A 61 -1.29 -1.81 -14.97
CA SER A 61 -2.73 -2.08 -15.00
C SER A 61 -3.13 -3.17 -14.00
N ASP A 62 -2.30 -4.20 -13.85
CA ASP A 62 -2.53 -5.27 -12.86
C ASP A 62 -2.51 -4.68 -11.44
N ILE A 63 -1.51 -3.85 -11.12
CA ILE A 63 -1.42 -3.18 -9.82
C ILE A 63 -2.63 -2.27 -9.56
N LYS A 64 -3.10 -1.52 -10.56
CA LYS A 64 -4.33 -0.72 -10.42
C LYS A 64 -5.53 -1.58 -10.05
N ASN A 65 -5.69 -2.74 -10.70
CA ASN A 65 -6.80 -3.64 -10.42
C ASN A 65 -6.69 -4.28 -9.03
N ILE A 66 -5.52 -4.79 -8.66
CA ILE A 66 -5.24 -5.34 -7.33
C ILE A 66 -5.55 -4.31 -6.25
N SER A 67 -5.01 -3.11 -6.41
CA SER A 67 -5.20 -1.99 -5.49
C SER A 67 -6.68 -1.62 -5.34
N TYR A 68 -7.41 -1.54 -6.46
CA TYR A 68 -8.84 -1.25 -6.44
C TYR A 68 -9.65 -2.33 -5.73
N GLN A 69 -9.36 -3.62 -5.98
CA GLN A 69 -10.09 -4.72 -5.33
C GLN A 69 -9.81 -4.80 -3.83
N LEU A 70 -8.56 -4.66 -3.41
CA LEU A 70 -8.19 -4.60 -1.99
C LEU A 70 -8.84 -3.39 -1.30
N TYR A 71 -8.87 -2.22 -1.95
CA TYR A 71 -9.52 -1.04 -1.42
C TYR A 71 -11.04 -1.22 -1.29
N LYS A 72 -11.70 -1.74 -2.32
CA LYS A 72 -13.14 -2.03 -2.32
C LYS A 72 -13.53 -3.05 -1.23
N ALA A 73 -12.66 -4.02 -0.97
CA ALA A 73 -12.82 -5.01 0.09
C ALA A 73 -12.42 -4.50 1.50
N GLY A 74 -12.04 -3.22 1.63
CA GLY A 74 -11.63 -2.61 2.91
C GLY A 74 -10.29 -3.12 3.46
N GLN A 75 -9.49 -3.82 2.66
CA GLN A 75 -8.20 -4.41 3.08
C GLN A 75 -7.06 -3.38 3.09
N ILE A 76 -7.14 -2.33 2.27
CA ILE A 76 -6.17 -1.23 2.24
C ILE A 76 -6.87 0.12 2.30
N SER A 77 -6.17 1.13 2.81
CA SER A 77 -6.68 2.50 2.90
C SER A 77 -6.74 3.20 1.53
N LEU A 78 -7.52 4.27 1.44
CA LEU A 78 -7.54 5.15 0.25
C LEU A 78 -6.14 5.74 -0.06
N LEU A 79 -5.35 6.06 0.97
CA LEU A 79 -3.98 6.54 0.79
C LEU A 79 -3.11 5.48 0.09
N ASN A 80 -3.18 4.22 0.55
CA ASN A 80 -2.42 3.13 -0.04
C ASN A 80 -2.85 2.87 -1.49
N HIS A 81 -4.16 2.94 -1.74
CA HIS A 81 -4.71 2.87 -3.08
C HIS A 81 -4.16 3.98 -3.99
N GLY A 82 -4.19 5.23 -3.51
CA GLY A 82 -3.66 6.37 -4.24
C GLY A 82 -2.16 6.24 -4.54
N ILE A 83 -1.36 5.77 -3.59
CA ILE A 83 0.08 5.56 -3.81
C ILE A 83 0.35 4.49 -4.88
N LEU A 84 -0.38 3.37 -4.84
CA LEU A 84 -0.22 2.27 -5.80
C LEU A 84 -0.69 2.61 -7.22
N THR A 85 -1.61 3.56 -7.36
CA THR A 85 -2.28 3.88 -8.63
C THR A 85 -1.92 5.25 -9.20
N PHE A 86 -1.03 5.99 -8.53
CA PHE A 86 -0.60 7.30 -8.99
C PHE A 86 0.16 7.20 -10.32
N ASP A 87 -0.35 7.89 -11.33
CA ASP A 87 0.26 8.00 -12.65
C ASP A 87 0.57 9.47 -12.97
N PRO A 88 1.85 9.88 -12.97
CA PRO A 88 2.23 11.26 -13.29
C PRO A 88 1.95 11.60 -14.76
N SER A 89 1.75 10.60 -15.63
CA SER A 89 1.48 10.83 -17.05
C SER A 89 0.07 11.36 -17.31
N GLU A 90 -0.86 11.12 -16.39
CA GLU A 90 -2.24 11.64 -16.42
C GLU A 90 -2.34 13.05 -15.82
N SER A 91 -1.27 13.55 -15.19
CA SER A 91 -1.21 14.91 -14.66
C SER A 91 -1.07 15.94 -15.79
N PRO A 92 -1.71 17.12 -15.72
CA PRO A 92 -1.56 18.18 -16.72
C PRO A 92 -0.19 18.87 -16.70
N GLN A 93 0.79 18.31 -15.97
CA GLN A 93 2.13 18.84 -15.86
C GLN A 93 2.88 18.69 -17.18
N ARG A 94 3.58 19.77 -17.56
CA ARG A 94 4.41 19.80 -18.78
C ARG A 94 5.56 18.79 -18.72
N ILE A 95 6.12 18.57 -17.53
CA ILE A 95 7.20 17.62 -17.29
C ILE A 95 6.60 16.41 -16.59
N LYS A 96 6.76 15.23 -17.20
CA LYS A 96 6.35 13.95 -16.63
C LYS A 96 7.59 13.29 -16.03
N PRO A 97 7.82 13.41 -14.71
CA PRO A 97 8.99 12.79 -14.10
C PRO A 97 8.87 11.27 -14.20
N ASN A 98 9.99 10.59 -14.51
CA ASN A 98 10.05 9.16 -14.26
C ASN A 98 10.09 8.94 -12.74
N ILE A 99 9.01 8.38 -12.21
CA ILE A 99 8.87 8.12 -10.78
C ILE A 99 9.42 6.75 -10.38
N PHE A 100 9.72 5.86 -11.32
CA PHE A 100 10.19 4.49 -11.05
C PHE A 100 11.71 4.46 -10.80
N LEU A 101 12.14 3.58 -9.90
CA LEU A 101 13.55 3.40 -9.54
C LEU A 101 14.17 2.17 -10.19
N THR A 102 13.34 1.19 -10.50
CA THR A 102 13.69 -0.01 -11.25
C THR A 102 13.24 0.10 -12.70
N GLN A 103 13.83 -0.72 -13.57
CA GLN A 103 13.46 -0.74 -14.99
C GLN A 103 12.40 -1.83 -15.22
N PRO A 104 11.34 -1.52 -16.00
CA PRO A 104 10.43 -2.56 -16.47
C PRO A 104 11.12 -3.47 -17.50
N ASP A 105 10.52 -4.63 -17.73
CA ASP A 105 10.89 -5.53 -18.82
C ASP A 105 10.47 -4.98 -20.19
N ARG A 106 10.69 -5.77 -21.25
CA ARG A 106 10.37 -5.39 -22.63
C ARG A 106 8.87 -5.18 -22.88
N ASP A 107 8.02 -5.77 -22.04
CA ASP A 107 6.56 -5.70 -22.14
C ASP A 107 5.98 -4.65 -21.17
N GLY A 108 6.82 -3.87 -20.49
CA GLY A 108 6.39 -2.83 -19.54
C GLY A 108 5.96 -3.38 -18.18
N ARG A 109 6.31 -4.62 -17.85
CA ARG A 109 6.03 -5.27 -16.56
C ARG A 109 7.20 -5.05 -15.61
N MET A 110 6.94 -5.07 -14.30
CA MET A 110 7.95 -4.75 -13.30
C MET A 110 7.84 -5.68 -12.09
N ASP A 111 8.98 -5.89 -11.41
CA ASP A 111 8.99 -6.42 -10.05
C ASP A 111 8.60 -5.29 -9.08
N TRP A 112 7.32 -5.25 -8.71
CA TRP A 112 6.80 -4.21 -7.83
C TRP A 112 7.34 -4.31 -6.40
N ILE A 113 7.77 -5.49 -5.97
CA ILE A 113 8.42 -5.64 -4.66
C ILE A 113 9.81 -5.02 -4.72
N ALA A 114 10.59 -5.30 -5.76
CA ALA A 114 11.90 -4.68 -5.95
C ALA A 114 11.80 -3.15 -6.08
N GLU A 115 10.79 -2.65 -6.78
CA GLU A 115 10.52 -1.21 -6.90
C GLU A 115 10.28 -0.56 -5.53
N TYR A 116 9.40 -1.13 -4.70
CA TYR A 116 9.12 -0.56 -3.39
C TYR A 116 10.25 -0.79 -2.38
N GLU A 117 11.03 -1.87 -2.49
CA GLU A 117 12.28 -2.02 -1.74
C GLU A 117 13.29 -0.93 -2.09
N ALA A 118 13.44 -0.60 -3.38
CA ALA A 118 14.28 0.51 -3.83
C ALA A 118 13.79 1.86 -3.28
N ARG A 119 12.46 2.08 -3.24
CA ARG A 119 11.86 3.31 -2.68
C ARG A 119 12.11 3.45 -1.19
N VAL A 120 11.86 2.38 -0.42
CA VAL A 120 12.15 2.32 1.02
C VAL A 120 13.62 2.67 1.28
N ASN A 121 14.54 2.05 0.54
CA ASN A 121 15.97 2.30 0.70
C ASN A 121 16.37 3.73 0.32
N ARG A 122 15.78 4.29 -0.75
CA ARG A 122 16.00 5.68 -1.16
C ARG A 122 15.55 6.65 -0.08
N ASP A 123 14.35 6.48 0.44
CA ASP A 123 13.77 7.36 1.45
C ASP A 123 14.54 7.30 2.77
N LEU A 124 14.99 6.11 3.16
CA LEU A 124 15.88 5.94 4.32
C LEU A 124 17.20 6.70 4.11
N LYS A 125 17.81 6.59 2.93
CA LYS A 125 19.10 7.24 2.62
C LYS A 125 19.04 8.76 2.64
N ILE A 126 17.91 9.35 2.21
CA ILE A 126 17.75 10.82 2.13
C ILE A 126 17.06 11.42 3.37
N GLY A 127 16.73 10.60 4.38
CA GLY A 127 16.04 11.06 5.59
C GLY A 127 14.56 11.41 5.37
N ASN A 128 13.92 10.88 4.33
CA ASN A 128 12.49 11.07 4.07
C ASN A 128 11.65 10.08 4.90
N THR A 129 11.43 10.40 6.18
CA THR A 129 10.72 9.51 7.12
C THR A 129 9.29 9.19 6.67
N THR A 130 8.54 10.18 6.17
CA THR A 130 7.15 9.96 5.71
C THR A 130 7.10 9.06 4.48
N GLY A 131 7.98 9.29 3.50
CA GLY A 131 8.11 8.42 2.33
C GLY A 131 8.47 7.00 2.73
N TYR A 132 9.45 6.84 3.63
CA TYR A 132 9.86 5.54 4.16
C TYR A 132 8.69 4.76 4.76
N LEU A 133 7.89 5.40 5.64
CA LEU A 133 6.75 4.75 6.29
C LEU A 133 5.67 4.34 5.28
N ASN A 134 5.34 5.23 4.34
CA ASN A 134 4.36 4.94 3.30
C ASN A 134 4.84 3.80 2.39
N ASN A 135 6.08 3.84 1.91
CA ASN A 135 6.64 2.82 1.04
C ASN A 135 6.82 1.47 1.75
N MET A 136 7.13 1.46 3.05
CA MET A 136 7.14 0.24 3.86
C MET A 136 5.74 -0.38 3.98
N CYS A 137 4.71 0.45 4.17
CA CYS A 137 3.32 -0.02 4.21
C CYS A 137 2.92 -0.68 2.88
N ILE A 138 3.24 -0.04 1.75
CA ILE A 138 2.98 -0.61 0.42
C ILE A 138 3.78 -1.90 0.19
N LEU A 139 5.06 -1.92 0.57
CA LEU A 139 5.89 -3.11 0.46
C LEU A 139 5.29 -4.30 1.20
N ASN A 140 4.75 -4.07 2.41
CA ASN A 140 4.07 -5.12 3.18
C ASN A 140 2.79 -5.61 2.49
N ILE A 141 1.99 -4.71 1.91
CA ILE A 141 0.81 -5.08 1.10
C ILE A 141 1.22 -5.96 -0.08
N LEU A 142 2.26 -5.57 -0.82
CA LEU A 142 2.72 -6.32 -1.99
C LEU A 142 3.30 -7.69 -1.60
N LYS A 143 3.95 -7.81 -0.45
CA LYS A 143 4.49 -9.08 0.06
C LYS A 143 3.42 -10.05 0.56
N GLN A 144 2.23 -9.56 0.93
CA GLN A 144 1.09 -10.43 1.26
C GLN A 144 0.48 -11.11 0.03
N LEU A 145 0.83 -10.67 -1.18
CA LEU A 145 0.36 -11.22 -2.45
C LEU A 145 1.35 -12.23 -3.05
N LEU A 146 2.38 -12.65 -2.30
CA LEU A 146 3.28 -13.76 -2.65
C LEU A 146 2.74 -15.08 -2.09
#